data_AF-A0A7U4M3D5-F1
#
_entry.id   AF-A0A7U4M3D5-F1
#
_cell.length_a   1.000
_cell.length_b   1.000
_cell.length_c   1.000
_cell.angle_alpha   90.00
_cell.angle_beta   90.00
_cell.angle_gamma   90.00
#
_symmetry.space_group_name_H-M   'P 1'
#
loop_
_entity.id
_entity.type
_entity.pdbx_description
1 polymer ?
#
loop_
_entity_poly.entity_id
_entity_poly.type
_entity_poly.pdbx_seq_one_letter_code
_entity_poly.pdbx_strand_id
1 'polypeptide(L)'
;MEVLGSGCKRCGELEAAAKEAVNGLEGDFEIAKVEDPQTIAAYRVMHTPGLVINGKVRSTGKVLKAEEIRALLESDNIIKEKTDAACCA
;
A
#
# COMPACT_ATOMS: atom_id res chain seq x y z
N MET A 1 3.32 -0.81 5.74
CA MET A 1 2.32 -1.29 4.78
C MET A 1 2.31 -2.81 4.81
N GLU A 2 1.13 -3.40 4.73
CA GLU A 2 0.99 -4.85 4.75
C GLU A 2 0.24 -5.32 3.49
N VAL A 3 0.80 -6.33 2.82
CA VAL A 3 0.17 -7.00 1.68
C VAL A 3 -0.46 -8.30 2.18
N LEU A 4 -1.78 -8.32 2.19
CA LEU A 4 -2.60 -9.45 2.61
C LEU A 4 -2.81 -10.42 1.45
N GLY A 5 -2.24 -11.62 1.50
CA GLY A 5 -2.54 -12.65 0.53
C GLY A 5 -1.59 -13.84 0.56
N SER A 6 -2.13 -15.01 0.25
CA SER A 6 -1.46 -16.32 0.35
C SER A 6 -0.43 -16.59 -0.77
N GLY A 7 0.28 -15.56 -1.23
CA GLY A 7 1.43 -15.71 -2.12
C GLY A 7 1.13 -16.03 -3.60
N CYS A 8 -0.08 -15.75 -4.10
CA CYS A 8 -0.34 -15.86 -5.54
C CYS A 8 0.40 -14.78 -6.34
N LYS A 9 0.54 -14.98 -7.67
CA LYS A 9 1.28 -14.05 -8.58
C LYS A 9 0.87 -12.58 -8.38
N ARG A 10 -0.44 -12.35 -8.19
CA ARG A 10 -1.02 -11.01 -7.94
C ARG A 10 -0.55 -10.35 -6.64
N CYS A 11 -0.26 -11.14 -5.59
CA CYS A 11 0.28 -10.61 -4.34
C CYS A 11 1.71 -10.07 -4.55
N GLY A 12 2.53 -10.78 -5.34
CA GLY A 12 3.88 -10.34 -5.67
C GLY A 12 3.89 -9.08 -6.54
N GLU A 13 2.95 -8.97 -7.49
CA GLU A 13 2.78 -7.75 -8.30
C GLU A 13 2.41 -6.54 -7.42
N LEU A 14 1.52 -6.72 -6.44
CA LEU A 14 1.12 -5.67 -5.51
C LEU A 14 2.26 -5.25 -4.58
N GLU A 15 3.06 -6.21 -4.10
CA GLU A 15 4.23 -5.95 -3.27
C GLU A 15 5.30 -5.17 -4.05
N ALA A 16 5.58 -5.55 -5.30
CA ALA A 16 6.51 -4.84 -6.17
C ALA A 16 6.04 -3.40 -6.42
N ALA A 17 4.76 -3.22 -6.76
CA ALA A 17 4.18 -1.90 -6.94
C ALA A 17 4.23 -1.05 -5.66
N ALA A 18 4.01 -1.65 -4.49
CA ALA A 18 4.12 -0.97 -3.20
C ALA A 18 5.57 -0.54 -2.91
N LYS A 19 6.55 -1.39 -3.21
CA LYS A 19 7.98 -1.06 -3.13
C LYS A 19 8.33 0.09 -4.05
N GLU A 20 7.88 0.06 -5.30
CA GLU A 20 8.08 1.16 -6.25
C GLU A 20 7.39 2.46 -5.82
N ALA A 21 6.19 2.36 -5.22
CA ALA A 21 5.46 3.52 -4.73
C ALA A 21 6.28 4.28 -3.67
N VAL A 22 6.88 3.56 -2.73
CA VAL A 22 7.69 4.15 -1.64
C VAL A 22 9.15 4.37 -2.01
N ASN A 23 9.60 3.78 -3.11
CA ASN A 23 10.94 4.02 -3.63
C ASN A 23 11.08 5.50 -4.04
N GLY A 24 12.02 6.18 -3.40
CA GLY A 24 12.25 7.62 -3.58
C GLY A 24 11.40 8.53 -2.69
N LEU A 25 10.56 7.98 -1.80
CA LEU A 25 9.90 8.75 -0.75
C LEU A 25 10.79 8.86 0.48
N GLU A 26 10.85 10.05 1.07
CA GLU A 26 11.53 10.26 2.35
C GLU A 26 10.62 9.75 3.49
N GLY A 27 10.93 8.58 4.04
CA GLY A 27 10.22 8.00 5.19
C GLY A 27 10.52 6.52 5.42
N ASP A 28 10.19 6.04 6.62
CA ASP A 28 10.27 4.62 6.98
C ASP A 28 9.03 3.87 6.49
N PHE A 29 9.11 3.32 5.28
CA PHE A 29 8.07 2.50 4.69
C PHE A 29 8.44 1.02 4.76
N GLU A 30 8.01 0.33 5.81
CA GLU A 30 8.16 -1.12 5.88
C GLU A 30 7.05 -1.81 5.08
N ILE A 31 7.39 -2.84 4.30
CA ILE A 31 6.43 -3.64 3.54
C ILE A 31 6.49 -5.06 4.09
N ALA A 32 5.42 -5.45 4.79
CA ALA A 32 5.25 -6.78 5.35
C ALA A 32 4.24 -7.58 4.51
N LYS A 33 4.48 -8.88 4.36
CA LYS A 33 3.54 -9.78 3.69
C LYS A 33 2.82 -10.61 4.74
N VAL A 34 1.50 -10.54 4.75
CA VAL A 34 0.65 -11.29 5.67
C VAL A 34 0.00 -12.41 4.88
N GLU A 35 0.46 -13.63 5.14
CA GLU A 35 -0.06 -14.84 4.52
C GLU A 35 -0.95 -15.64 5.47
N ASP A 36 -0.98 -15.25 6.76
CA ASP A 36 -1.77 -15.90 7.78
C ASP A 36 -3.28 -15.62 7.60
N PRO A 37 -4.10 -16.64 7.34
CA PRO A 37 -5.52 -16.45 7.07
C PRO A 37 -6.31 -15.91 8.27
N GLN A 38 -5.85 -16.16 9.51
CA GLN A 38 -6.53 -15.62 10.69
C GLN A 38 -6.36 -14.09 10.77
N THR A 39 -5.15 -13.61 10.51
CA THR A 39 -4.82 -12.19 10.45
C THR A 39 -5.59 -11.49 9.31
N ILE A 40 -5.66 -12.12 8.13
CA ILE A 40 -6.43 -11.59 6.98
C ILE A 40 -7.93 -11.48 7.33
N ALA A 41 -8.48 -12.49 8.00
CA ALA A 41 -9.88 -12.47 8.46
C ALA A 41 -10.14 -11.39 9.51
N ALA A 42 -9.17 -11.10 10.40
CA ALA A 42 -9.26 -10.01 11.36
C ALA A 42 -9.37 -8.64 10.69
N TYR A 43 -8.71 -8.45 9.54
CA TYR A 43 -8.86 -7.28 8.68
C TYR A 43 -10.19 -7.24 7.89
N ARG A 44 -11.07 -8.25 8.03
CA ARG A 44 -12.35 -8.40 7.32
C ARG A 44 -12.21 -8.38 5.79
N VAL A 45 -11.08 -8.87 5.28
CA VAL A 45 -10.83 -8.95 3.85
C VAL A 45 -11.40 -10.27 3.32
N MET A 46 -12.43 -10.17 2.47
CA MET A 46 -13.07 -11.31 1.82
C MET A 46 -12.34 -11.75 0.55
N HIS A 47 -11.67 -10.80 -0.12
CA HIS A 47 -11.00 -11.03 -1.40
C HIS A 47 -9.54 -10.57 -1.32
N THR A 48 -8.62 -11.52 -1.41
CA THR A 48 -7.18 -11.26 -1.53
C THR A 48 -6.80 -11.17 -3.02
N PRO A 49 -5.79 -10.36 -3.38
CA PRO A 49 -4.87 -9.61 -2.51
C PRO A 49 -5.47 -8.36 -1.87
N GLY A 50 -5.07 -8.04 -0.64
CA GLY A 50 -5.45 -6.81 0.08
C GLY A 50 -4.23 -5.94 0.40
N LEU A 51 -4.40 -4.62 0.40
CA LEU A 51 -3.39 -3.66 0.81
C LEU A 51 -3.84 -2.94 2.08
N VAL A 52 -2.99 -2.96 3.10
CA VAL A 52 -3.18 -2.26 4.36
C VAL A 52 -2.11 -1.20 4.52
N ILE A 53 -2.55 0.01 4.84
CA ILE A 53 -1.69 1.17 5.06
C ILE A 53 -2.03 1.74 6.44
N ASN A 54 -1.04 1.87 7.33
CA ASN A 54 -1.24 2.31 8.73
C ASN A 54 -2.37 1.54 9.46
N GLY A 55 -2.40 0.21 9.30
CA GLY A 55 -3.42 -0.66 9.91
C GLY A 55 -4.82 -0.53 9.31
N LYS A 56 -5.01 0.26 8.25
CA LYS A 56 -6.29 0.41 7.55
C LYS A 56 -6.25 -0.27 6.19
N VAL A 57 -7.27 -1.09 5.91
CA VAL A 57 -7.47 -1.71 4.61
C VAL A 57 -7.82 -0.62 3.59
N ARG A 58 -6.99 -0.45 2.56
CA ARG A 58 -7.19 0.53 1.49
C ARG A 58 -7.64 -0.08 0.17
N SER A 59 -7.28 -1.33 -0.07
CA SER A 59 -7.71 -2.07 -1.27
C SER A 59 -7.85 -3.54 -0.98
N THR A 60 -8.80 -4.19 -1.66
CA THR A 60 -9.04 -5.64 -1.59
C THR A 60 -9.42 -6.16 -2.96
N GLY A 61 -8.90 -7.33 -3.36
CA GLY A 61 -9.24 -8.02 -4.60
C GLY A 61 -8.65 -7.40 -5.88
N LYS A 62 -7.81 -6.35 -5.77
CA LYS A 62 -7.20 -5.67 -6.92
C LYS A 62 -5.71 -5.43 -6.69
N VAL A 63 -4.93 -5.63 -7.75
CA VAL A 63 -3.53 -5.21 -7.81
C VAL A 63 -3.51 -3.73 -8.20
N LEU A 64 -3.06 -2.87 -7.28
CA LEU A 64 -2.87 -1.45 -7.52
C LEU A 64 -1.50 -1.20 -8.17
N LYS A 65 -1.44 -0.16 -9.00
CA LYS A 65 -0.17 0.36 -9.54
C LYS A 65 0.54 1.24 -8.50
N ALA A 66 1.84 1.46 -8.69
CA ALA A 66 2.64 2.32 -7.81
C ALA A 66 2.03 3.73 -7.64
N GLU A 67 1.50 4.32 -8.72
CA GLU A 67 0.82 5.63 -8.73
C GLU A 67 -0.44 5.63 -7.85
N GLU A 68 -1.27 4.58 -7.93
CA GLU A 68 -2.48 4.45 -7.10
C GLU A 68 -2.10 4.32 -5.61
N ILE A 69 -1.01 3.60 -5.31
CA ILE A 69 -0.52 3.44 -3.94
C ILE A 69 0.01 4.76 -3.40
N ARG A 70 0.74 5.54 -4.20
CA ARG A 70 1.18 6.90 -3.83
C ARG A 70 0.00 7.81 -3.50
N ALA A 71 -1.03 7.83 -4.34
CA ALA A 71 -2.24 8.60 -4.09
C ALA A 71 -2.93 8.21 -2.77
N LEU A 72 -2.89 6.92 -2.39
CA LEU A 72 -3.40 6.48 -1.09
C LEU A 72 -2.52 6.95 0.08
N LEU A 73 -1.20 6.91 -0.07
CA LEU A 73 -0.25 7.41 0.93
C LEU A 73 -0.41 8.93 1.15
N GLU A 74 -0.64 9.69 0.08
CA GLU A 74 -0.96 11.13 0.11
C GLU A 74 -2.30 11.37 0.80
N SER A 75 -3.32 10.59 0.44
CA SER A 75 -4.65 10.69 1.04
C SER A 75 -4.63 10.40 2.55
N ASP A 76 -3.77 9.49 3.00
CA ASP A 76 -3.52 9.21 4.42
C ASP A 76 -2.57 10.21 5.11
N ASN A 77 -2.07 11.21 4.38
CA ASN A 77 -1.08 12.20 4.85
C ASN A 77 0.21 11.56 5.40
N ILE A 78 0.57 10.37 4.90
CA ILE A 78 1.77 9.63 5.34
C ILE A 78 2.99 10.20 4.65
N ILE A 79 2.83 10.55 3.37
CA ILE A 79 3.82 11.31 2.64
C ILE A 79 3.35 12.76 2.65
N LYS A 80 4.20 13.62 3.20
CA LYS A 80 4.14 15.03 2.84
C LYS A 80 4.88 15.11 1.51
N GLU A 81 4.16 15.10 0.39
CA GLU A 81 4.71 15.82 -0.74
C GLU A 81 5.12 17.20 -0.19
N LYS A 82 6.31 17.66 -0.55
CA LYS A 82 6.58 19.09 -0.53
C LYS A 82 5.49 19.73 -1.37
N THR A 83 4.40 20.13 -0.72
CA THR A 83 3.69 21.34 -1.10
C THR A 83 4.59 22.52 -0.73
N ASP A 84 5.81 22.55 -1.26
CA ASP A 84 6.29 23.76 -1.89
C ASP A 84 5.46 23.77 -3.19
N ALA A 85 4.19 24.15 -3.21
CA ALA A 85 3.83 25.57 -3.23
C ALA A 85 4.88 26.42 -3.98
N ALA A 86 5.43 25.90 -5.08
CA ALA A 86 5.81 26.69 -6.23
C ALA A 86 4.51 27.17 -6.91
N CYS A 87 3.68 27.90 -6.14
CA CYS A 87 2.66 28.74 -6.72
C CYS A 87 3.32 30.10 -6.97
N CYS A 88 3.90 30.18 -8.17
CA CYS A 88 4.04 31.36 -9.01
C CYS A 88 5.09 32.43 -8.62
N ALA A 89 5.94 32.68 -9.62
CA ALA A 89 6.88 33.78 -9.78
C ALA A 89 6.25 35.18 -9.65
#